data_AF-A0A1G7Z6L1-F1
#
_entry.id   AF-A0A1G7Z6L1-F1
#
_cell.length_a   1.000
_cell.length_b   1.000
_cell.length_c   1.000
_cell.angle_alpha   90.00
_cell.angle_beta   90.00
_cell.angle_gamma   90.00
#
_symmetry.space_group_name_H-M   'P 1'
#
loop_
_entity.id
_entity.type
_entity.pdbx_description
1 polymer ?
#
loop_
_entity_poly.entity_id
_entity_poly.type
_entity_poly.pdbx_seq_one_letter_code
_entity_poly.pdbx_strand_id
1 'polypeptide(L)'
;MQIHVVSPGESLWAIANQYQVSYQEIAEANKLPNPGQLVVGQALVIPTEGRVHRLSPGESIWHVSQRYHIPVEYLLMRNQLPMMPHLPVGYGIHIPDDMRQKPSVDVGAYIDPAITGDESTAVVNEIGEYLTFLQVFSYQLNADATLTPIDDQAIINTAYENNIVPLMVITNIEDDQFSTELATTVLESEELQNTLLDEAIAIMDEKGYLGLDFDLEYLGAENKERYNQLMRKAKQRLDEKGYFLSSALAPQVEPGMQGVLYEGHDFQAHGEIADFVFLMTYEWGWTGGPPRAVSPLNEVRRVIEYALSVMPGDKIMMGIPLYGYDWELPFVEGETQAESIDHQQAIERAARYNAAIEYDEEEQAPFFRYYDENGVEHEVWFDDARSIQAKFDLVKEYQLRGFYYWVLGSEFPQNWLLIEDNFHVNKRI
;
A
#
# COMPACT_ATOMS: atom_id res chain seq x y z
N MET A 1 -15.81 -11.53 -0.75
CA MET A 1 -16.29 -10.16 -1.06
C MET A 1 -16.33 -9.88 -2.56
N GLN A 2 -17.13 -8.91 -2.99
CA GLN A 2 -17.30 -8.54 -4.40
C GLN A 2 -17.20 -7.02 -4.59
N ILE A 3 -16.46 -6.55 -5.59
CA ILE A 3 -16.43 -5.14 -5.97
C ILE A 3 -17.60 -4.85 -6.93
N HIS A 4 -18.33 -3.77 -6.66
CA HIS A 4 -19.42 -3.24 -7.48
C HIS A 4 -19.16 -1.78 -7.81
N VAL A 5 -19.31 -1.40 -9.09
CA VAL A 5 -19.15 -0.01 -9.55
C VAL A 5 -20.53 0.58 -9.79
N VAL A 6 -20.83 1.67 -9.09
CA VAL A 6 -22.15 2.32 -9.15
C VAL A 6 -22.43 2.85 -10.56
N SER A 7 -23.54 2.42 -11.13
CA SER A 7 -24.05 2.84 -12.43
C SER A 7 -25.08 3.98 -12.29
N PRO A 8 -25.34 4.75 -13.36
CA PRO A 8 -26.34 5.81 -13.34
C PRO A 8 -27.73 5.33 -12.88
N GLY A 9 -28.26 5.98 -11.84
CA GLY A 9 -29.59 5.70 -11.29
C GLY A 9 -29.65 4.54 -10.30
N GLU A 10 -28.53 3.89 -9.98
CA GLU A 10 -28.50 2.89 -8.91
C GLU A 10 -28.67 3.55 -7.53
N SER A 11 -29.34 2.83 -6.64
CA SER A 11 -29.46 3.18 -5.22
C SER A 11 -28.85 2.07 -4.40
N LEU A 12 -28.39 2.39 -3.19
CA LEU A 12 -27.82 1.39 -2.29
C LEU A 12 -28.80 0.24 -2.01
N TRP A 13 -30.10 0.51 -1.97
CA TRP A 13 -31.15 -0.51 -1.84
C TRP A 13 -31.24 -1.45 -3.04
N ALA A 14 -31.12 -0.92 -4.27
CA ALA A 14 -31.13 -1.73 -5.49
C ALA A 14 -29.88 -2.64 -5.54
N ILE A 15 -28.72 -2.10 -5.19
CA ILE A 15 -27.46 -2.84 -5.11
C ILE A 15 -27.56 -3.94 -4.03
N ALA A 16 -28.01 -3.60 -2.82
CA ALA A 16 -28.23 -4.54 -1.72
C ALA A 16 -29.11 -5.73 -2.15
N ASN A 17 -30.24 -5.46 -2.81
CA ASN A 17 -31.12 -6.50 -3.33
C ASN A 17 -30.47 -7.37 -4.41
N GLN A 18 -29.65 -6.78 -5.29
CA GLN A 18 -28.92 -7.52 -6.32
C GLN A 18 -27.97 -8.55 -5.71
N TYR A 19 -27.28 -8.18 -4.63
CA TYR A 19 -26.30 -9.03 -3.97
C TYR A 19 -26.85 -9.82 -2.78
N GLN A 20 -28.14 -9.66 -2.46
CA GLN A 20 -28.82 -10.33 -1.35
C GLN A 20 -28.17 -10.06 0.02
N VAL A 21 -27.69 -8.84 0.22
CA VAL A 21 -27.20 -8.32 1.50
C VAL A 21 -28.07 -7.14 1.94
N SER A 22 -27.96 -6.70 3.19
CA SER A 22 -28.64 -5.48 3.63
C SER A 22 -27.89 -4.24 3.14
N TYR A 23 -28.62 -3.13 2.95
CA TYR A 23 -27.98 -1.87 2.57
C TYR A 23 -27.12 -1.32 3.73
N GLN A 24 -27.46 -1.64 4.98
CA GLN A 24 -26.68 -1.27 6.16
C GLN A 24 -25.31 -1.95 6.16
N GLU A 25 -25.24 -3.25 5.85
CA GLU A 25 -23.95 -3.96 5.73
C GLU A 25 -23.06 -3.34 4.66
N ILE A 26 -23.62 -2.93 3.51
CA ILE A 26 -22.82 -2.24 2.48
C ILE A 26 -22.38 -0.86 2.98
N ALA A 27 -23.27 -0.10 3.62
CA ALA A 27 -22.95 1.23 4.12
C ALA A 27 -21.85 1.21 5.19
N GLU A 28 -21.92 0.27 6.13
CA GLU A 28 -20.95 0.08 7.21
C GLU A 28 -19.60 -0.39 6.65
N ALA A 29 -19.61 -1.41 5.77
CA ALA A 29 -18.38 -1.94 5.16
C ALA A 29 -17.59 -0.89 4.37
N ASN A 30 -18.27 0.05 3.72
CA ASN A 30 -17.62 1.09 2.91
C ASN A 30 -17.50 2.44 3.66
N LYS A 31 -17.91 2.49 4.94
CA LYS A 31 -18.09 3.73 5.73
C LYS A 31 -18.70 4.87 4.90
N LEU A 32 -19.81 4.59 4.19
CA LEU A 32 -20.38 5.55 3.25
C LEU A 32 -20.75 6.86 3.95
N PRO A 33 -20.18 8.02 3.56
CA PRO A 33 -20.45 9.30 4.21
C PRO A 33 -21.92 9.71 4.02
N ASN A 34 -22.49 9.39 2.86
CA ASN A 34 -23.91 9.59 2.57
C ASN A 34 -24.51 8.39 1.81
N PRO A 35 -25.07 7.39 2.52
CA PRO A 35 -25.67 6.20 1.89
C PRO A 35 -26.84 6.50 0.93
N GLY A 36 -27.43 7.70 1.01
CA GLY A 36 -28.52 8.15 0.14
C GLY A 36 -28.06 8.80 -1.16
N GLN A 37 -26.76 9.10 -1.31
CA GLN A 37 -26.20 9.80 -2.46
C GLN A 37 -24.94 9.08 -2.95
N LEU A 38 -25.14 8.05 -3.78
CA LEU A 38 -24.04 7.35 -4.43
C LEU A 38 -23.52 8.16 -5.63
N VAL A 39 -22.21 8.07 -5.87
CA VAL A 39 -21.56 8.72 -7.01
C VAL A 39 -21.43 7.71 -8.16
N VAL A 40 -21.77 8.12 -9.39
CA VAL A 40 -21.56 7.27 -10.57
C VAL A 40 -20.06 6.96 -10.70
N GLY A 41 -19.72 5.69 -10.86
CA GLY A 41 -18.33 5.23 -10.93
C GLY A 41 -17.67 4.95 -9.57
N GLN A 42 -18.35 5.23 -8.45
CA GLN A 42 -17.88 4.85 -7.12
C GLN A 42 -17.78 3.32 -7.00
N ALA A 43 -16.64 2.82 -6.53
CA ALA A 43 -16.46 1.40 -6.24
C ALA A 43 -16.84 1.07 -4.79
N LEU A 44 -17.70 0.08 -4.62
CA LEU A 44 -18.17 -0.45 -3.34
C LEU A 44 -17.69 -1.89 -3.16
N VAL A 45 -17.19 -2.21 -1.98
CA VAL A 45 -17.00 -3.59 -1.54
C VAL A 45 -18.31 -4.10 -0.95
N ILE A 46 -18.85 -5.16 -1.54
CA ILE A 46 -20.07 -5.80 -1.08
C ILE A 46 -19.67 -7.00 -0.20
N PRO A 47 -20.10 -7.04 1.07
CA PRO A 47 -19.75 -8.10 2.03
C PRO A 47 -20.58 -9.36 1.78
N THR A 48 -20.39 -9.98 0.62
CA THR A 48 -21.00 -11.28 0.29
C THR A 48 -20.14 -12.44 0.80
N GLU A 49 -20.79 -13.51 1.27
CA GLU A 49 -20.14 -14.82 1.38
C GLU A 49 -19.85 -15.35 -0.03
N GLY A 50 -18.59 -15.38 -0.46
CA GLY A 50 -18.23 -15.72 -1.84
C GLY A 50 -18.37 -14.56 -2.82
N ARG A 51 -18.20 -14.86 -4.10
CA ARG A 51 -18.32 -13.91 -5.21
C ARG A 51 -19.08 -14.51 -6.39
N VAL A 52 -19.51 -13.68 -7.33
CA VAL A 52 -20.23 -14.16 -8.52
C VAL A 52 -19.36 -14.01 -9.75
N HIS A 53 -18.95 -15.15 -10.33
CA HIS A 53 -18.27 -15.20 -11.61
C HIS A 53 -19.29 -15.28 -12.76
N ARG A 54 -19.34 -14.27 -13.63
CA ARG A 54 -20.22 -14.28 -14.80
C ARG A 54 -19.51 -14.92 -15.99
N LEU A 55 -20.12 -15.96 -16.55
CA LEU A 55 -19.53 -16.69 -17.67
C LEU A 55 -19.33 -15.83 -18.91
N SER A 56 -18.11 -15.82 -19.41
CA SER A 56 -17.74 -15.22 -20.70
C SER A 56 -18.19 -16.09 -21.89
N PRO A 57 -18.27 -15.55 -23.12
CA PRO A 57 -18.53 -16.37 -24.31
C PRO A 57 -17.56 -17.55 -24.44
N GLY A 58 -18.09 -18.78 -24.48
CA GLY A 58 -17.30 -20.02 -24.58
C GLY A 58 -16.80 -20.58 -23.24
N GLU A 59 -17.00 -19.85 -22.14
CA GLU A 59 -16.64 -20.30 -20.80
C GLU A 59 -17.64 -21.34 -20.26
N SER A 60 -17.15 -22.26 -19.44
CA SER A 60 -17.95 -23.34 -18.84
C SER A 60 -17.60 -23.47 -17.37
N ILE A 61 -18.40 -24.19 -16.59
CA ILE A 61 -18.10 -24.41 -15.18
C ILE A 61 -16.75 -25.13 -14.96
N TRP A 62 -16.27 -25.89 -15.95
CA TRP A 62 -14.93 -26.47 -15.91
C TRP A 62 -13.84 -25.38 -15.98
N HIS A 63 -13.98 -24.39 -16.86
CA HIS A 63 -13.04 -23.26 -16.91
C HIS A 63 -13.04 -22.48 -15.59
N VAL A 64 -14.22 -22.26 -15.01
CA VAL A 64 -14.38 -21.61 -13.71
C VAL A 64 -13.70 -22.41 -12.59
N SER A 65 -13.88 -23.73 -12.59
CA SER A 65 -13.20 -24.65 -11.68
C SER A 65 -11.68 -24.52 -11.76
N GLN A 66 -11.13 -24.50 -12.97
CA GLN A 66 -9.68 -24.33 -13.16
C GLN A 66 -9.21 -22.96 -12.70
N ARG A 67 -9.92 -21.88 -13.05
CA ARG A 67 -9.57 -20.52 -12.65
C ARG A 67 -9.52 -20.35 -11.14
N TYR A 68 -10.50 -20.89 -10.42
CA TYR A 68 -10.61 -20.71 -8.97
C TYR A 68 -10.00 -21.84 -8.16
N HIS A 69 -9.45 -22.87 -8.80
CA HIS A 69 -8.92 -24.07 -8.15
C HIS A 69 -9.95 -24.78 -7.25
N ILE A 70 -11.23 -24.73 -7.63
CA ILE A 70 -12.35 -25.36 -6.91
C ILE A 70 -12.84 -26.56 -7.72
N PRO A 71 -12.99 -27.76 -7.15
CA PRO A 71 -13.52 -28.92 -7.87
C PRO A 71 -14.87 -28.64 -8.54
N VAL A 72 -15.06 -29.11 -9.78
CA VAL A 72 -16.30 -28.89 -10.56
C VAL A 72 -17.52 -29.37 -9.78
N GLU A 73 -17.43 -30.55 -9.15
CA GLU A 73 -18.50 -31.14 -8.36
C GLU A 73 -18.92 -30.24 -7.19
N TYR A 74 -17.94 -29.58 -6.57
CA TYR A 74 -18.21 -28.66 -5.47
C TYR A 74 -18.89 -27.39 -5.96
N LEU A 75 -18.42 -26.80 -7.08
CA LEU A 75 -19.07 -25.65 -7.70
C LEU A 75 -20.51 -25.98 -8.10
N LEU A 76 -20.74 -27.13 -8.73
CA LEU A 76 -22.08 -27.59 -9.09
C LEU A 76 -22.99 -27.71 -7.87
N MET A 77 -22.52 -28.36 -6.81
CA MET A 77 -23.26 -28.54 -5.56
C MET A 77 -23.62 -27.19 -4.93
N ARG A 78 -22.64 -26.28 -4.77
CA ARG A 78 -22.86 -24.97 -4.12
C ARG A 78 -23.78 -24.06 -4.93
N ASN A 79 -23.76 -24.19 -6.26
CA ASN A 79 -24.64 -23.46 -7.17
C ASN A 79 -25.97 -24.17 -7.45
N GLN A 80 -26.24 -25.32 -6.83
CA GLN A 80 -27.45 -26.12 -7.04
C GLN A 80 -27.68 -26.48 -8.53
N LEU A 81 -26.58 -26.75 -9.26
CA LEU A 81 -26.57 -27.07 -10.68
C LEU A 81 -26.50 -28.59 -10.93
N PRO A 82 -27.12 -29.10 -12.02
CA PRO A 82 -26.99 -30.50 -12.43
C PRO A 82 -25.59 -30.80 -12.99
N MET A 83 -25.18 -32.08 -13.02
CA MET A 83 -23.84 -32.53 -13.45
C MET A 83 -23.35 -32.01 -14.80
N MET A 84 -24.25 -31.76 -15.75
CA MET A 84 -23.95 -31.19 -17.06
C MET A 84 -24.88 -29.99 -17.31
N PRO A 85 -24.58 -28.81 -16.74
CA PRO A 85 -25.45 -27.66 -16.87
C PRO A 85 -25.20 -26.97 -18.22
N HIS A 86 -26.28 -26.62 -18.92
CA HIS A 86 -26.22 -25.72 -20.08
C HIS A 86 -26.44 -24.29 -19.60
N LEU A 87 -25.34 -23.58 -19.34
CA LEU A 87 -25.37 -22.21 -18.79
C LEU A 87 -25.20 -21.18 -19.92
N PRO A 88 -26.07 -20.16 -20.00
CA PRO A 88 -25.91 -19.09 -20.98
C PRO A 88 -24.73 -18.17 -20.63
N VAL A 89 -24.25 -17.43 -21.63
CA VAL A 89 -23.30 -16.32 -21.41
C VAL A 89 -23.90 -15.32 -20.41
N GLY A 90 -23.08 -14.85 -19.47
CA GLY A 90 -23.47 -13.95 -18.40
C GLY A 90 -24.13 -14.62 -17.19
N TYR A 91 -24.36 -15.94 -17.23
CA TYR A 91 -24.83 -16.69 -16.05
C TYR A 91 -23.83 -16.54 -14.91
N GLY A 92 -24.33 -16.16 -13.73
CA GLY A 92 -23.51 -15.97 -12.53
C GLY A 92 -23.32 -17.29 -11.80
N ILE A 93 -22.06 -17.73 -11.66
CA ILE A 93 -21.66 -18.84 -10.81
C ILE A 93 -21.15 -18.26 -9.49
N HIS A 94 -21.82 -18.60 -8.40
CA HIS A 94 -21.35 -18.36 -7.04
C HIS A 94 -20.08 -19.16 -6.77
N ILE A 95 -19.02 -18.44 -6.41
CA ILE A 95 -17.72 -18.97 -6.05
C ILE A 95 -17.63 -18.85 -4.54
N PRO A 96 -17.73 -19.96 -3.80
CA PRO A 96 -17.71 -19.92 -2.34
C PRO A 96 -16.29 -19.61 -1.83
N ASP A 97 -16.19 -18.80 -0.78
CA ASP A 97 -14.90 -18.42 -0.19
C ASP A 97 -14.29 -19.53 0.68
N ASP A 98 -15.07 -20.53 1.09
CA ASP A 98 -14.65 -21.63 1.97
C ASP A 98 -13.54 -22.53 1.39
N MET A 99 -13.37 -22.55 0.07
CA MET A 99 -12.27 -23.26 -0.61
C MET A 99 -11.23 -22.31 -1.22
N ARG A 100 -11.33 -20.99 -0.97
CA ARG A 100 -10.38 -20.03 -1.51
C ARG A 100 -9.03 -20.20 -0.85
N GLN A 101 -8.02 -20.53 -1.65
CA GLN A 101 -6.63 -20.49 -1.19
C GLN A 101 -6.16 -19.04 -1.19
N LYS A 102 -6.02 -18.46 0.01
CA LYS A 102 -5.43 -17.14 0.21
C LYS A 102 -3.92 -17.34 0.43
N PRO A 103 -3.03 -16.72 -0.38
CA PRO A 103 -1.62 -16.76 -0.10
C PRO A 103 -1.32 -16.02 1.21
N SER A 104 -0.27 -16.47 1.90
CA SER A 104 0.24 -15.78 3.08
C SER A 104 1.19 -14.67 2.64
N VAL A 105 1.02 -13.47 3.21
CA VAL A 105 1.87 -12.31 2.93
C VAL A 105 2.22 -11.58 4.21
N ASP A 106 3.34 -10.87 4.19
CA ASP A 106 3.62 -9.86 5.19
C ASP A 106 2.96 -8.54 4.78
N VAL A 107 2.37 -7.81 5.73
CA VAL A 107 1.79 -6.48 5.49
C VAL A 107 2.47 -5.46 6.41
N GLY A 108 3.05 -4.42 5.84
CA GLY A 108 3.63 -3.29 6.58
C GLY A 108 2.73 -2.06 6.52
N ALA A 109 2.94 -1.11 7.42
CA ALA A 109 2.41 0.24 7.26
C ALA A 109 3.24 1.24 8.05
N TYR A 110 3.59 2.35 7.42
CA TYR A 110 4.18 3.48 8.12
C TYR A 110 3.12 4.18 8.96
N ILE A 111 3.52 4.61 10.15
CA ILE A 111 2.79 5.55 10.98
C ILE A 111 3.68 6.73 11.31
N ASP A 112 3.18 7.92 11.03
CA ASP A 112 3.83 9.17 11.41
C ASP A 112 3.02 9.82 12.56
N PRO A 113 3.57 9.91 13.78
CA PRO A 113 2.94 10.61 14.90
C PRO A 113 2.71 12.11 14.63
N ALA A 114 3.46 12.74 13.72
CA ALA A 114 3.21 14.12 13.31
C ALA A 114 1.92 14.25 12.50
N ILE A 115 1.52 13.20 11.78
CA ILE A 115 0.26 13.14 11.01
C ILE A 115 -0.89 12.67 11.89
N THR A 116 -0.69 11.59 12.64
CA THR A 116 -1.76 10.92 13.41
C THR A 116 -1.98 11.51 14.81
N GLY A 117 -0.98 12.22 15.36
CA GLY A 117 -1.07 12.89 16.66
C GLY A 117 -1.50 11.95 17.80
N ASP A 118 -2.41 12.42 18.65
CA ASP A 118 -2.91 11.65 19.80
C ASP A 118 -3.70 10.39 19.38
N GLU A 119 -4.13 10.29 18.13
CA GLU A 119 -4.93 9.17 17.61
C GLU A 119 -4.06 7.99 17.12
N SER A 120 -2.73 8.09 17.15
CA SER A 120 -1.84 7.03 16.62
C SER A 120 -2.17 5.63 17.16
N THR A 121 -2.45 5.51 18.46
CA THR A 121 -2.80 4.21 19.08
C THR A 121 -4.17 3.69 18.66
N ALA A 122 -5.15 4.57 18.44
CA ALA A 122 -6.47 4.20 17.94
C ALA A 122 -6.38 3.70 16.51
N VAL A 123 -5.61 4.40 15.66
CA VAL A 123 -5.34 4.03 14.28
C VAL A 123 -4.69 2.63 14.21
N VAL A 124 -3.66 2.36 15.01
CA VAL A 124 -3.02 1.03 15.05
C VAL A 124 -3.99 -0.06 15.51
N ASN A 125 -4.82 0.21 16.52
CA ASN A 125 -5.81 -0.75 17.02
C ASN A 125 -6.90 -1.08 16.00
N GLU A 126 -7.37 -0.10 15.23
CA GLU A 126 -8.42 -0.32 14.23
C GLU A 126 -8.00 -1.31 13.13
N ILE A 127 -6.73 -1.26 12.73
CA ILE A 127 -6.21 -2.01 11.58
C ILE A 127 -5.21 -3.10 11.97
N GLY A 128 -4.98 -3.30 13.27
CA GLY A 128 -3.89 -4.13 13.76
C GLY A 128 -3.96 -5.60 13.37
N GLU A 129 -5.17 -6.14 13.14
CA GLU A 129 -5.34 -7.50 12.63
C GLU A 129 -4.75 -7.69 11.23
N TYR A 130 -4.68 -6.62 10.43
CA TYR A 130 -4.21 -6.64 9.04
C TYR A 130 -2.70 -6.41 8.88
N LEU A 131 -1.96 -6.16 9.96
CA LEU A 131 -0.52 -5.85 9.89
C LEU A 131 0.38 -6.96 10.42
N THR A 132 1.51 -7.12 9.74
CA THR A 132 2.69 -7.88 10.18
C THR A 132 3.74 -6.96 10.79
N PHE A 133 4.00 -5.82 10.16
CA PHE A 133 5.01 -4.83 10.55
C PHE A 133 4.37 -3.45 10.72
N LEU A 134 4.90 -2.67 11.65
CA LEU A 134 4.56 -1.26 11.85
C LEU A 134 5.84 -0.43 11.83
N GLN A 135 6.02 0.42 10.81
CA GLN A 135 7.16 1.29 10.65
C GLN A 135 6.87 2.63 11.35
N VAL A 136 7.54 2.90 12.47
CA VAL A 136 7.30 4.15 13.22
C VAL A 136 8.21 5.24 12.70
N PHE A 137 7.63 6.21 11.99
CA PHE A 137 8.32 7.29 11.30
C PHE A 137 8.45 8.54 12.19
N SER A 138 9.62 9.13 12.39
CA SER A 138 10.96 8.55 12.19
C SER A 138 11.94 9.13 13.22
N TYR A 139 13.04 8.40 13.46
CA TYR A 139 14.21 8.94 14.14
C TYR A 139 15.09 9.64 13.12
N GLN A 140 15.27 10.95 13.27
CA GLN A 140 16.08 11.74 12.34
C GLN A 140 17.57 11.63 12.71
N LEU A 141 18.39 11.33 11.70
CA LEU A 141 19.84 11.23 11.82
C LEU A 141 20.46 12.63 12.00
N ASN A 142 21.32 12.78 13.00
CA ASN A 142 22.11 14.00 13.19
C ASN A 142 23.53 13.82 12.62
N ALA A 143 24.22 14.93 12.33
CA ALA A 143 25.56 14.93 11.74
C ALA A 143 26.64 14.24 12.62
N ASP A 144 26.41 14.14 13.93
CA ASP A 144 27.26 13.39 14.88
C ASP A 144 26.84 11.92 15.02
N ALA A 145 25.95 11.45 14.15
CA ALA A 145 25.34 10.13 14.11
C ALA A 145 24.44 9.78 15.31
N THR A 146 24.07 10.76 16.13
CA THR A 146 22.99 10.60 17.10
C THR A 146 21.61 10.63 16.44
N LEU A 147 20.58 10.23 17.17
CA LEU A 147 19.21 10.15 16.67
C LEU A 147 18.28 11.09 17.45
N THR A 148 17.55 11.92 16.70
CA THR A 148 16.51 12.77 17.30
C THR A 148 15.35 11.89 17.79
N PRO A 149 15.01 11.93 19.09
CA PRO A 149 14.01 11.03 19.66
C PRO A 149 12.59 11.44 19.29
N ILE A 150 11.71 10.44 19.21
CA ILE A 150 10.26 10.60 19.06
C ILE A 150 9.50 9.99 20.24
N ASP A 151 8.26 10.46 20.48
CA ASP A 151 7.35 9.92 21.50
C ASP A 151 6.47 8.80 20.88
N ASP A 152 6.97 7.58 20.96
CA ASP A 152 6.46 6.41 20.25
C ASP A 152 6.14 5.22 21.16
N GLN A 153 6.40 5.31 22.47
CA GLN A 153 6.29 4.15 23.35
C GLN A 153 4.87 3.56 23.40
N ALA A 154 3.85 4.42 23.36
CA ALA A 154 2.46 3.98 23.33
C ALA A 154 2.12 3.25 22.02
N ILE A 155 2.69 3.70 20.90
CA ILE A 155 2.53 3.08 19.57
C ILE A 155 3.17 1.70 19.57
N ILE A 156 4.41 1.57 20.07
CA ILE A 156 5.12 0.29 20.19
C ILE A 156 4.34 -0.69 21.06
N ASN A 157 3.84 -0.26 22.22
CA ASN A 157 3.03 -1.10 23.09
C ASN A 157 1.76 -1.60 22.39
N THR A 158 1.09 -0.71 21.63
CA THR A 158 -0.11 -1.05 20.86
C THR A 158 0.21 -2.05 19.74
N ALA A 159 1.39 -1.95 19.12
CA ALA A 159 1.85 -2.92 18.13
C ALA A 159 1.95 -4.33 18.74
N TYR A 160 2.53 -4.46 19.95
CA TYR A 160 2.57 -5.73 20.68
C TYR A 160 1.18 -6.27 21.03
N GLU A 161 0.25 -5.42 21.48
CA GLU A 161 -1.13 -5.82 21.77
C GLU A 161 -1.84 -6.43 20.55
N ASN A 162 -1.45 -6.02 19.34
CA ASN A 162 -1.99 -6.50 18.08
C ASN A 162 -1.10 -7.55 17.37
N ASN A 163 -0.04 -8.04 18.04
CA ASN A 163 0.95 -8.99 17.51
C ASN A 163 1.66 -8.50 16.23
N ILE A 164 1.93 -7.19 16.15
CA ILE A 164 2.61 -6.53 15.03
C ILE A 164 4.05 -6.25 15.43
N VAL A 165 5.01 -6.57 14.55
CA VAL A 165 6.44 -6.30 14.77
C VAL A 165 6.71 -4.80 14.57
N PRO A 166 7.09 -4.05 15.61
CA PRO A 166 7.46 -2.64 15.46
C PRO A 166 8.87 -2.53 14.85
N LEU A 167 8.99 -1.71 13.81
CA LEU A 167 10.24 -1.36 13.13
C LEU A 167 10.58 0.11 13.43
N MET A 168 11.82 0.34 13.87
CA MET A 168 12.37 1.68 14.08
C MET A 168 12.82 2.23 12.73
N VAL A 169 12.27 3.37 12.29
CA VAL A 169 12.67 4.01 11.03
C VAL A 169 13.73 5.07 11.30
N ILE A 170 14.83 5.04 10.54
CA ILE A 170 15.86 6.09 10.53
C ILE A 170 15.86 6.80 9.19
N THR A 171 15.79 8.14 9.22
CA THR A 171 15.81 9.00 8.02
C THR A 171 16.97 10.00 8.05
N ASN A 172 17.51 10.36 6.89
CA ASN A 172 18.47 11.47 6.73
C ASN A 172 17.76 12.82 6.46
N ILE A 173 16.69 13.09 7.20
CA ILE A 173 15.97 14.37 7.12
C ILE A 173 16.67 15.41 7.99
N GLU A 174 16.94 16.57 7.42
CA GLU A 174 17.49 17.77 8.05
C GLU A 174 16.68 18.98 7.54
N ASP A 175 16.21 19.84 8.44
CA ASP A 175 15.36 21.00 8.09
C ASP A 175 14.14 20.63 7.20
N ASP A 176 13.41 19.58 7.59
CA ASP A 176 12.21 19.06 6.91
C ASP A 176 12.45 18.53 5.47
N GLN A 177 13.70 18.29 5.07
CA GLN A 177 14.06 17.72 3.76
C GLN A 177 15.12 16.64 3.88
N PHE A 178 15.11 15.68 2.95
CA PHE A 178 16.20 14.71 2.84
C PHE A 178 17.52 15.39 2.44
N SER A 179 18.58 15.12 3.21
CA SER A 179 19.89 15.76 3.06
C SER A 179 20.95 14.75 2.60
N THR A 180 21.44 14.94 1.37
CA THR A 180 22.56 14.17 0.82
C THR A 180 23.83 14.38 1.65
N GLU A 181 24.10 15.63 2.05
CA GLU A 181 25.32 15.99 2.79
C GLU A 181 25.37 15.34 4.18
N LEU A 182 24.24 15.31 4.88
CA LEU A 182 24.08 14.61 6.15
C LEU A 182 24.38 13.11 5.98
N ALA A 183 23.76 12.46 4.98
CA ALA A 183 24.00 11.06 4.70
C ALA A 183 25.48 10.80 4.35
N THR A 184 26.08 11.62 3.48
CA THR A 184 27.51 11.53 3.12
C THR A 184 28.40 11.59 4.35
N THR A 185 28.15 12.53 5.26
CA THR A 185 28.93 12.74 6.49
C THR A 185 28.99 11.47 7.34
N VAL A 186 27.83 10.87 7.60
CA VAL A 186 27.74 9.66 8.45
C VAL A 186 28.23 8.42 7.71
N LEU A 187 27.87 8.27 6.43
CA LEU A 187 28.21 7.09 5.64
C LEU A 187 29.71 6.99 5.29
N GLU A 188 30.44 8.10 5.23
CA GLU A 188 31.89 8.09 4.98
C GLU A 188 32.73 7.69 6.20
N SER A 189 32.21 7.87 7.42
CA SER A 189 32.96 7.64 8.66
C SER A 189 32.57 6.33 9.34
N GLU A 190 33.52 5.40 9.44
CA GLU A 190 33.29 4.13 10.14
C GLU A 190 32.95 4.33 11.63
N GLU A 191 33.52 5.36 12.26
CA GLU A 191 33.23 5.74 13.64
C GLU A 191 31.77 6.20 13.79
N LEU A 192 31.29 7.06 12.89
CA LEU A 192 29.91 7.54 12.92
C LEU A 192 28.90 6.43 12.61
N GLN A 193 29.21 5.52 11.68
CA GLN A 193 28.39 4.33 11.46
C GLN A 193 28.30 3.46 12.72
N ASN A 194 29.38 3.32 13.50
CA ASN A 194 29.34 2.56 14.75
C ASN A 194 28.49 3.27 15.81
N THR A 195 28.63 4.59 15.95
CA THR A 195 27.80 5.42 16.84
C THR A 195 26.32 5.27 16.50
N LEU A 196 25.95 5.43 15.23
CA LEU A 196 24.57 5.26 14.75
C LEU A 196 23.99 3.90 15.15
N LEU A 197 24.73 2.83 14.89
CA LEU A 197 24.27 1.47 15.18
C LEU A 197 24.28 1.15 16.69
N ASP A 198 25.20 1.72 17.46
CA ASP A 198 25.20 1.62 18.93
C ASP A 198 23.95 2.27 19.52
N GLU A 199 23.64 3.48 19.08
CA GLU A 199 22.49 4.26 19.55
C GLU A 199 21.17 3.64 19.10
N ALA A 200 21.02 3.28 17.83
CA ALA A 200 19.83 2.62 17.31
C ALA A 200 19.54 1.33 18.09
N ILE A 201 20.54 0.45 18.26
CA ILE A 201 20.34 -0.81 19.00
C ILE A 201 20.01 -0.55 20.47
N ALA A 202 20.60 0.47 21.11
CA ALA A 202 20.27 0.84 22.49
C ALA A 202 18.81 1.29 22.61
N ILE A 203 18.33 2.12 21.69
CA ILE A 203 16.92 2.56 21.64
C ILE A 203 16.00 1.37 21.38
N MET A 204 16.36 0.49 20.44
CA MET A 204 15.56 -0.71 20.13
C MET A 204 15.44 -1.64 21.35
N ASP A 205 16.57 -1.89 22.04
CA ASP A 205 16.61 -2.69 23.27
C ASP A 205 15.78 -2.05 24.40
N GLU A 206 15.81 -0.72 24.52
CA GLU A 206 15.09 0.03 25.56
C GLU A 206 13.58 0.04 25.31
N LYS A 207 13.17 0.38 24.09
CA LYS A 207 11.75 0.61 23.75
C LYS A 207 11.02 -0.64 23.30
N GLY A 208 11.76 -1.68 22.89
CA GLY A 208 11.21 -2.95 22.43
C GLY A 208 10.95 -3.01 20.93
N TYR A 209 11.73 -2.31 20.11
CA TYR A 209 11.69 -2.51 18.65
C TYR A 209 12.25 -3.88 18.27
N LEU A 210 11.71 -4.47 17.21
CA LEU A 210 12.11 -5.81 16.73
C LEU A 210 12.78 -5.77 15.36
N GLY A 211 12.95 -4.59 14.79
CA GLY A 211 13.74 -4.40 13.58
C GLY A 211 14.06 -2.93 13.33
N LEU A 212 15.02 -2.74 12.42
CA LEU A 212 15.51 -1.45 11.98
C LEU A 212 15.22 -1.28 10.49
N ASP A 213 14.60 -0.17 10.13
CA ASP A 213 14.35 0.23 8.76
C ASP A 213 15.16 1.49 8.43
N PHE A 214 16.02 1.39 7.41
CA PHE A 214 16.73 2.56 6.89
C PHE A 214 15.96 3.18 5.73
N ASP A 215 15.41 4.36 5.96
CA ASP A 215 14.79 5.21 4.96
C ASP A 215 15.73 6.39 4.62
N LEU A 216 16.85 6.03 3.98
CA LEU A 216 17.88 7.00 3.61
C LEU A 216 17.74 7.35 2.13
N GLU A 217 17.21 8.54 1.83
CA GLU A 217 16.90 8.96 0.47
C GLU A 217 17.86 10.04 -0.07
N TYR A 218 17.78 10.31 -1.38
CA TYR A 218 18.58 11.34 -2.05
C TYR A 218 20.10 11.19 -1.81
N LEU A 219 20.59 9.95 -1.87
CA LEU A 219 21.96 9.60 -1.51
C LEU A 219 23.01 9.94 -2.58
N GLY A 220 22.61 9.97 -3.85
CA GLY A 220 23.52 10.13 -4.99
C GLY A 220 24.51 8.98 -5.18
N ALA A 221 25.19 8.97 -6.34
CA ALA A 221 26.11 7.88 -6.70
C ALA A 221 27.28 7.70 -5.72
N GLU A 222 27.73 8.76 -5.05
CA GLU A 222 28.88 8.71 -4.14
C GLU A 222 28.63 7.84 -2.90
N ASN A 223 27.38 7.76 -2.46
CA ASN A 223 27.01 7.03 -1.25
C ASN A 223 26.55 5.60 -1.50
N LYS A 224 26.42 5.17 -2.76
CA LYS A 224 25.94 3.84 -3.13
C LYS A 224 26.65 2.72 -2.35
N GLU A 225 27.98 2.62 -2.48
CA GLU A 225 28.72 1.55 -1.79
C GLU A 225 28.88 1.82 -0.30
N ARG A 226 28.85 3.08 0.13
CA ARG A 226 28.92 3.43 1.55
C ARG A 226 27.64 2.98 2.29
N TYR A 227 26.48 3.14 1.65
CA TYR A 227 25.22 2.64 2.16
C TYR A 227 25.19 1.12 2.21
N ASN A 228 25.66 0.44 1.14
CA ASN A 228 25.84 -1.02 1.16
C ASN A 228 26.72 -1.49 2.33
N GLN A 229 27.79 -0.76 2.67
CA GLN A 229 28.66 -1.08 3.80
C GLN A 229 27.96 -0.90 5.15
N LEU A 230 27.21 0.19 5.33
CA LEU A 230 26.38 0.39 6.52
C LEU A 230 25.38 -0.76 6.67
N MET A 231 24.66 -1.13 5.59
CA MET A 231 23.69 -2.23 5.61
C MET A 231 24.32 -3.56 6.02
N ARG A 232 25.51 -3.91 5.49
CA ARG A 232 26.22 -5.14 5.90
C ARG A 232 26.60 -5.11 7.39
N LYS A 233 27.07 -3.96 7.87
CA LYS A 233 27.43 -3.77 9.28
C LYS A 233 26.20 -3.88 10.20
N ALA A 234 25.11 -3.23 9.82
CA ALA A 234 23.83 -3.31 10.52
C ALA A 234 23.33 -4.75 10.58
N LYS A 235 23.33 -5.47 9.44
CA LYS A 235 22.85 -6.86 9.36
C LYS A 235 23.60 -7.77 10.33
N GLN A 236 24.93 -7.68 10.36
CA GLN A 236 25.74 -8.48 11.27
C GLN A 236 25.34 -8.24 12.73
N ARG A 237 25.16 -6.98 13.13
CA ARG A 237 24.86 -6.62 14.52
C ARG A 237 23.43 -6.95 14.93
N LEU A 238 22.47 -6.75 14.03
CA LEU A 238 21.06 -7.04 14.27
C LEU A 238 20.79 -8.55 14.32
N ASP A 239 21.52 -9.37 13.54
CA ASP A 239 21.45 -10.83 13.58
C ASP A 239 21.85 -11.42 14.94
N GLU A 240 22.84 -10.82 15.60
CA GLU A 240 23.26 -11.23 16.95
C GLU A 240 22.14 -11.02 17.99
N LYS A 241 21.19 -10.12 17.71
CA LYS A 241 20.03 -9.81 18.54
C LYS A 241 18.74 -10.51 18.09
N GLY A 242 18.72 -11.01 16.86
CA GLY A 242 17.51 -11.54 16.22
C GLY A 242 16.54 -10.45 15.74
N TYR A 243 17.04 -9.24 15.47
CA TYR A 243 16.26 -8.14 14.92
C TYR A 243 16.22 -8.18 13.40
N PHE A 244 15.08 -7.77 12.82
CA PHE A 244 14.95 -7.60 11.38
C PHE A 244 15.73 -6.37 10.88
N LEU A 245 16.24 -6.45 9.66
CA LEU A 245 16.78 -5.31 8.91
C LEU A 245 16.01 -5.10 7.60
N SER A 246 15.56 -3.88 7.35
CA SER A 246 15.00 -3.45 6.07
C SER A 246 15.58 -2.12 5.61
N SER A 247 15.24 -1.77 4.37
CA SER A 247 15.52 -0.45 3.80
C SER A 247 14.43 -0.04 2.82
N ALA A 248 14.07 1.24 2.82
CA ALA A 248 13.28 1.86 1.76
C ALA A 248 14.16 2.17 0.55
N LEU A 249 13.65 1.92 -0.66
CA LEU A 249 14.37 2.09 -1.92
C LEU A 249 13.50 2.83 -2.94
N ALA A 250 14.08 3.85 -3.55
CA ALA A 250 13.46 4.62 -4.62
C ALA A 250 13.06 3.72 -5.81
N PRO A 251 11.94 4.01 -6.49
CA PRO A 251 11.43 3.17 -7.56
C PRO A 251 12.35 3.22 -8.78
N GLN A 252 13.07 2.14 -9.04
CA GLN A 252 13.87 1.97 -10.26
C GLN A 252 13.17 1.02 -11.23
N VAL A 253 13.09 1.41 -12.51
CA VAL A 253 12.48 0.58 -13.58
C VAL A 253 13.53 -0.06 -14.49
N GLU A 254 14.79 0.32 -14.35
CA GLU A 254 15.92 -0.20 -15.12
C GLU A 254 17.25 0.05 -14.38
N PRO A 255 18.31 -0.72 -14.68
CA PRO A 255 19.59 -0.55 -14.01
C PRO A 255 20.26 0.77 -14.39
N GLY A 256 20.79 1.47 -13.39
CA GLY A 256 21.60 2.67 -13.59
C GLY A 256 20.80 3.93 -13.90
N MET A 257 19.53 3.99 -13.49
CA MET A 257 18.76 5.25 -13.48
C MET A 257 19.57 6.36 -12.83
N GLN A 258 19.62 7.50 -13.51
CA GLN A 258 20.41 8.67 -13.11
C GLN A 258 19.59 9.58 -12.20
N GLY A 259 20.28 10.29 -11.31
CA GLY A 259 19.65 11.25 -10.40
C GLY A 259 19.86 10.88 -8.94
N VAL A 260 19.98 11.92 -8.12
CA VAL A 260 20.35 11.83 -6.70
C VAL A 260 19.44 10.89 -5.88
N LEU A 261 18.16 10.77 -6.27
CA LEU A 261 17.19 9.87 -5.67
C LEU A 261 17.49 8.38 -5.91
N TYR A 262 18.01 8.03 -7.09
CA TYR A 262 18.13 6.64 -7.52
C TYR A 262 19.54 6.08 -7.33
N GLU A 263 20.57 6.89 -7.59
CA GLU A 263 21.94 6.39 -7.79
C GLU A 263 22.56 5.75 -6.54
N GLY A 264 22.12 6.15 -5.35
CA GLY A 264 22.59 5.57 -4.08
C GLY A 264 21.90 4.26 -3.70
N HIS A 265 20.80 3.88 -4.37
CA HIS A 265 20.03 2.67 -4.07
C HIS A 265 20.48 1.49 -4.92
N ASP A 266 21.14 0.51 -4.30
CA ASP A 266 21.59 -0.71 -4.95
C ASP A 266 20.63 -1.88 -4.67
N PHE A 267 19.66 -2.08 -5.57
CA PHE A 267 18.65 -3.13 -5.43
C PHE A 267 19.27 -4.52 -5.21
N GLN A 268 20.31 -4.87 -5.95
CA GLN A 268 20.94 -6.18 -5.82
C GLN A 268 21.59 -6.34 -4.44
N ALA A 269 22.43 -5.38 -4.03
CA ALA A 269 23.12 -5.47 -2.75
C ALA A 269 22.12 -5.49 -1.58
N HIS A 270 21.11 -4.64 -1.60
CA HIS A 270 20.09 -4.59 -0.54
C HIS A 270 19.26 -5.88 -0.49
N GLY A 271 18.90 -6.45 -1.64
CA GLY A 271 18.20 -7.74 -1.71
C GLY A 271 19.01 -8.94 -1.20
N GLU A 272 20.35 -8.86 -1.27
CA GLU A 272 21.27 -9.86 -0.70
C GLU A 272 21.45 -9.68 0.82
N ILE A 273 21.39 -8.44 1.33
CA ILE A 273 21.74 -8.11 2.72
C ILE A 273 20.52 -8.09 3.64
N ALA A 274 19.48 -7.33 3.28
CA ALA A 274 18.34 -7.05 4.14
C ALA A 274 17.42 -8.27 4.26
N ASP A 275 16.61 -8.34 5.33
CA ASP A 275 15.59 -9.37 5.47
C ASP A 275 14.45 -9.20 4.46
N PHE A 276 14.14 -7.94 4.13
CA PHE A 276 13.24 -7.49 3.07
C PHE A 276 13.49 -6.00 2.77
N VAL A 277 12.95 -5.51 1.65
CA VAL A 277 13.07 -4.10 1.23
C VAL A 277 11.68 -3.52 0.95
N PHE A 278 11.52 -2.23 1.23
CA PHE A 278 10.32 -1.46 0.91
C PHE A 278 10.56 -0.67 -0.37
N LEU A 279 9.91 -1.06 -1.47
CA LEU A 279 10.02 -0.32 -2.74
C LEU A 279 8.99 0.82 -2.73
N MET A 280 9.44 2.07 -2.87
CA MET A 280 8.57 3.26 -2.88
C MET A 280 7.85 3.40 -4.22
N THR A 281 6.97 2.45 -4.53
CA THR A 281 6.21 2.36 -5.78
C THR A 281 4.99 3.29 -5.78
N TYR A 282 5.21 4.56 -5.49
CA TYR A 282 4.23 5.65 -5.52
C TYR A 282 4.92 7.00 -5.84
N GLU A 283 4.17 8.11 -5.86
CA GLU A 283 4.62 9.46 -6.26
C GLU A 283 4.97 9.66 -7.75
N TRP A 284 4.31 8.96 -8.68
CA TRP A 284 4.37 9.37 -10.11
C TRP A 284 3.53 10.62 -10.36
N GLY A 285 2.29 10.62 -9.88
CA GLY A 285 1.54 11.84 -9.56
C GLY A 285 1.85 12.23 -8.12
N TRP A 286 2.47 13.40 -7.95
CA TRP A 286 2.92 13.92 -6.66
C TRP A 286 2.55 15.39 -6.52
N THR A 287 2.58 15.93 -5.30
CA THR A 287 2.06 17.28 -5.01
C THR A 287 2.64 18.39 -5.92
N GLY A 288 3.93 18.36 -6.24
CA GLY A 288 4.57 19.33 -7.14
C GLY A 288 4.64 18.92 -8.61
N GLY A 289 4.12 17.74 -8.95
CA GLY A 289 4.05 17.22 -10.32
C GLY A 289 2.70 17.50 -10.98
N PRO A 290 2.59 17.29 -12.31
CA PRO A 290 1.30 17.39 -13.00
C PRO A 290 0.32 16.29 -12.53
N PRO A 291 -1.00 16.49 -12.69
CA PRO A 291 -2.00 15.49 -12.35
C PRO A 291 -1.76 14.15 -13.06
N ARG A 292 -1.75 13.07 -12.28
CA ARG A 292 -1.61 11.68 -12.71
C ARG A 292 -1.99 10.75 -11.56
N ALA A 293 -2.22 9.46 -11.81
CA ALA A 293 -2.30 8.48 -10.73
C ALA A 293 -1.05 8.54 -9.84
N VAL A 294 -1.24 8.40 -8.52
CA VAL A 294 -0.15 8.39 -7.54
C VAL A 294 0.76 7.18 -7.73
N SER A 295 0.16 6.02 -8.01
CA SER A 295 0.86 4.73 -8.18
C SER A 295 0.34 3.97 -9.42
N PRO A 296 0.61 4.46 -10.65
CA PRO A 296 0.11 3.87 -11.88
C PRO A 296 0.64 2.44 -12.05
N LEU A 297 -0.26 1.47 -12.19
CA LEU A 297 0.07 0.04 -12.07
C LEU A 297 1.06 -0.44 -13.15
N ASN A 298 1.02 0.16 -14.35
CA ASN A 298 1.98 -0.11 -15.42
C ASN A 298 3.42 0.26 -15.02
N GLU A 299 3.64 1.35 -14.30
CA GLU A 299 4.96 1.74 -13.80
C GLU A 299 5.37 0.93 -12.57
N VAL A 300 4.43 0.70 -11.64
CA VAL A 300 4.65 -0.18 -10.47
C VAL A 300 5.13 -1.56 -10.94
N ARG A 301 4.47 -2.13 -11.96
CA ARG A 301 4.87 -3.40 -12.57
C ARG A 301 6.30 -3.37 -13.09
N ARG A 302 6.72 -2.30 -13.76
CA ARG A 302 8.10 -2.17 -14.27
C ARG A 302 9.13 -2.15 -13.14
N VAL A 303 8.82 -1.50 -12.02
CA VAL A 303 9.69 -1.51 -10.83
C VAL A 303 9.81 -2.93 -10.27
N ILE A 304 8.70 -3.64 -10.14
CA ILE A 304 8.67 -5.02 -9.64
C ILE A 304 9.44 -5.96 -10.59
N GLU A 305 9.24 -5.85 -11.89
CA GLU A 305 9.96 -6.65 -12.90
C GLU A 305 11.46 -6.42 -12.85
N TYR A 306 11.90 -5.17 -12.71
CA TYR A 306 13.31 -4.85 -12.53
C TYR A 306 13.84 -5.43 -11.21
N ALA A 307 13.15 -5.21 -10.09
CA ALA A 307 13.55 -5.74 -8.79
C ALA A 307 13.72 -7.27 -8.82
N LEU A 308 12.75 -8.00 -9.39
CA LEU A 308 12.82 -9.46 -9.54
C LEU A 308 13.96 -9.94 -10.42
N SER A 309 14.49 -9.09 -11.30
CA SER A 309 15.66 -9.43 -12.11
C SER A 309 16.97 -9.43 -11.31
N VAL A 310 16.99 -8.77 -10.14
CA VAL A 310 18.20 -8.56 -9.32
C VAL A 310 18.06 -9.00 -7.86
N MET A 311 16.85 -9.30 -7.36
CA MET A 311 16.63 -9.82 -6.01
C MET A 311 15.46 -10.82 -5.94
N PRO A 312 15.45 -11.71 -4.92
CA PRO A 312 14.34 -12.65 -4.72
C PRO A 312 13.00 -11.95 -4.41
N GLY A 313 11.89 -12.48 -4.94
CA GLY A 313 10.55 -11.93 -4.72
C GLY A 313 10.08 -11.96 -3.26
N ASP A 314 10.57 -12.93 -2.47
CA ASP A 314 10.29 -13.05 -1.03
C ASP A 314 11.04 -12.02 -0.16
N LYS A 315 11.82 -11.12 -0.79
CA LYS A 315 12.40 -9.92 -0.17
C LYS A 315 11.59 -8.66 -0.45
N ILE A 316 10.68 -8.66 -1.42
CA ILE A 316 10.08 -7.44 -1.96
C ILE A 316 8.76 -7.12 -1.25
N MET A 317 8.69 -5.95 -0.62
CA MET A 317 7.47 -5.34 -0.12
C MET A 317 7.10 -4.17 -1.03
N MET A 318 5.99 -4.30 -1.77
CA MET A 318 5.49 -3.27 -2.70
C MET A 318 4.79 -2.12 -1.95
N GLY A 319 5.12 -0.87 -2.26
CA GLY A 319 4.50 0.31 -1.65
C GLY A 319 3.14 0.63 -2.24
N ILE A 320 2.17 0.97 -1.39
CA ILE A 320 0.80 1.36 -1.75
C ILE A 320 0.47 2.66 -0.99
N PRO A 321 0.14 3.77 -1.70
CA PRO A 321 -0.31 4.98 -1.04
C PRO A 321 -1.75 4.82 -0.54
N LEU A 322 -2.08 5.43 0.60
CA LEU A 322 -3.45 5.50 1.14
C LEU A 322 -4.14 6.84 0.85
N TYR A 323 -3.51 7.69 0.05
CA TYR A 323 -4.00 9.01 -0.35
C TYR A 323 -4.01 9.16 -1.88
N GLY A 324 -4.78 10.14 -2.30
CA GLY A 324 -4.77 10.73 -3.62
C GLY A 324 -4.40 12.21 -3.55
N TYR A 325 -4.61 12.90 -4.66
CA TYR A 325 -4.32 14.32 -4.80
C TYR A 325 -5.42 15.03 -5.60
N ASP A 326 -5.70 16.28 -5.21
CA ASP A 326 -6.54 17.22 -5.95
C ASP A 326 -5.68 18.38 -6.45
N TRP A 327 -5.59 18.53 -7.77
CA TRP A 327 -4.86 19.60 -8.42
C TRP A 327 -5.79 20.67 -8.96
N GLU A 328 -5.50 21.94 -8.65
CA GLU A 328 -6.02 23.08 -9.39
C GLU A 328 -5.40 23.14 -10.81
N LEU A 329 -6.23 23.47 -11.80
CA LEU A 329 -5.84 23.59 -13.21
C LEU A 329 -5.95 25.04 -13.73
N PRO A 330 -5.08 25.44 -14.69
CA PRO A 330 -4.01 24.63 -15.30
C PRO A 330 -2.82 24.43 -14.35
N PHE A 331 -2.19 23.25 -14.43
CA PHE A 331 -0.94 22.99 -13.72
C PHE A 331 0.19 23.90 -14.24
N VAL A 332 0.90 24.52 -13.30
CA VAL A 332 2.10 25.33 -13.56
C VAL A 332 3.26 24.78 -12.72
N GLU A 333 4.29 24.32 -13.40
CA GLU A 333 5.48 23.74 -12.77
C GLU A 333 6.15 24.73 -11.80
N GLY A 334 6.35 24.30 -10.56
CA GLY A 334 6.94 25.11 -9.49
C GLY A 334 5.97 26.12 -8.83
N GLU A 335 4.71 26.20 -9.26
CA GLU A 335 3.70 27.07 -8.66
C GLU A 335 2.51 26.27 -8.12
N THR A 336 1.94 25.35 -8.92
CA THR A 336 0.83 24.50 -8.48
C THR A 336 1.34 23.48 -7.47
N GLN A 337 0.59 23.31 -6.38
CA GLN A 337 0.78 22.26 -5.40
C GLN A 337 -0.56 21.56 -5.21
N ALA A 338 -0.59 20.24 -5.36
CA ALA A 338 -1.78 19.45 -5.15
C ALA A 338 -2.09 19.31 -3.66
N GLU A 339 -3.38 19.32 -3.32
CA GLU A 339 -3.84 19.00 -1.97
C GLU A 339 -3.87 17.47 -1.81
N SER A 340 -3.21 16.93 -0.77
CA SER A 340 -3.33 15.52 -0.42
C SER A 340 -4.70 15.23 0.19
N ILE A 341 -5.36 14.18 -0.28
CA ILE A 341 -6.69 13.78 0.18
C ILE A 341 -6.77 12.27 0.39
N ASP A 342 -7.60 11.81 1.31
CA ASP A 342 -7.91 10.39 1.45
C ASP A 342 -9.02 9.92 0.50
N HIS A 343 -9.30 8.61 0.52
CA HIS A 343 -10.34 7.99 -0.29
C HIS A 343 -11.73 8.59 -0.02
N GLN A 344 -12.10 8.80 1.25
CA GLN A 344 -13.44 9.30 1.59
C GLN A 344 -13.62 10.74 1.13
N GLN A 345 -12.60 11.58 1.31
CA GLN A 345 -12.59 12.96 0.82
C GLN A 345 -12.73 13.04 -0.70
N ALA A 346 -12.09 12.14 -1.46
CA ALA A 346 -12.26 12.07 -2.91
C ALA A 346 -13.73 11.77 -3.30
N ILE A 347 -14.36 10.80 -2.63
CA ILE A 347 -15.77 10.46 -2.86
C ILE A 347 -16.70 11.63 -2.48
N GLU A 348 -16.44 12.31 -1.37
CA GLU A 348 -17.20 13.47 -0.92
C GLU A 348 -17.10 14.64 -1.91
N ARG A 349 -15.91 14.92 -2.46
CA ARG A 349 -15.72 15.93 -3.51
C ARG A 349 -16.50 15.58 -4.77
N ALA A 350 -16.39 14.34 -5.24
CA ALA A 350 -17.15 13.88 -6.40
C ALA A 350 -18.67 14.03 -6.19
N ALA A 351 -19.16 13.69 -5.00
CA ALA A 351 -20.56 13.86 -4.63
C ALA A 351 -20.99 15.35 -4.55
N ARG A 352 -20.16 16.20 -3.95
CA ARG A 352 -20.41 17.65 -3.78
C ARG A 352 -20.55 18.35 -5.13
N TYR A 353 -19.66 18.05 -6.07
CA TYR A 353 -19.63 18.69 -7.38
C TYR A 353 -20.36 17.90 -8.47
N ASN A 354 -21.02 16.79 -8.10
CA ASN A 354 -21.76 15.92 -9.02
C ASN A 354 -20.88 15.45 -10.20
N ALA A 355 -19.63 15.12 -9.90
CA ALA A 355 -18.66 14.57 -10.85
C ALA A 355 -18.77 13.03 -10.86
N ALA A 356 -18.81 12.45 -12.06
CA ALA A 356 -18.71 10.99 -12.19
C ALA A 356 -17.24 10.59 -12.02
N ILE A 357 -17.01 9.50 -11.29
CA ILE A 357 -15.69 8.91 -11.12
C ILE A 357 -15.38 8.05 -12.34
N GLU A 358 -14.39 8.46 -13.11
CA GLU A 358 -13.83 7.71 -14.21
C GLU A 358 -12.75 6.74 -13.69
N TYR A 359 -12.32 5.82 -14.55
CA TYR A 359 -11.29 4.84 -14.22
C TYR A 359 -10.35 4.67 -15.39
N ASP A 360 -9.07 4.92 -15.17
CA ASP A 360 -8.04 4.67 -16.17
C ASP A 360 -7.65 3.19 -16.12
N GLU A 361 -7.90 2.47 -17.22
CA GLU A 361 -7.63 1.04 -17.31
C GLU A 361 -6.13 0.71 -17.51
N GLU A 362 -5.31 1.67 -17.95
CA GLU A 362 -3.86 1.46 -18.11
C GLU A 362 -3.13 1.68 -16.79
N GLU A 363 -3.44 2.78 -16.10
CA GLU A 363 -2.86 3.12 -14.80
C GLU A 363 -3.56 2.38 -13.65
N GLN A 364 -4.74 1.78 -13.91
CA GLN A 364 -5.58 1.11 -12.93
C GLN A 364 -5.88 2.01 -11.72
N ALA A 365 -6.37 3.22 -11.98
CA ALA A 365 -6.66 4.22 -10.96
C ALA A 365 -7.94 5.02 -11.27
N PRO A 366 -8.78 5.33 -10.25
CA PRO A 366 -9.91 6.24 -10.41
C PRO A 366 -9.46 7.70 -10.49
N PHE A 367 -10.19 8.48 -11.28
CA PHE A 367 -10.01 9.92 -11.36
C PHE A 367 -11.32 10.64 -11.70
N PHE A 368 -11.38 11.95 -11.46
CA PHE A 368 -12.46 12.79 -11.96
C PHE A 368 -12.03 14.25 -12.06
N ARG A 369 -12.85 15.06 -12.73
CA ARG A 369 -12.67 16.51 -12.80
C ARG A 369 -13.92 17.23 -12.32
N TYR A 370 -13.74 18.41 -11.76
CA TYR A 370 -14.84 19.27 -11.35
C TYR A 370 -14.45 20.76 -11.48
N TYR A 371 -15.45 21.64 -11.35
CA TYR A 371 -15.22 23.08 -11.19
C TYR A 371 -15.64 23.50 -9.79
N ASP A 372 -14.78 24.23 -9.09
CA ASP A 372 -15.08 24.77 -7.76
C ASP A 372 -16.07 25.96 -7.83
N GLU A 373 -16.41 26.56 -6.68
CA GLU A 373 -17.30 27.72 -6.63
C GLU A 373 -16.75 28.98 -7.32
N ASN A 374 -15.43 29.05 -7.56
CA ASN A 374 -14.76 30.15 -8.24
C ASN A 374 -14.63 29.91 -9.75
N GLY A 375 -15.01 28.72 -10.24
CA GLY A 375 -14.86 28.32 -11.64
C GLY A 375 -13.43 27.86 -11.99
N VAL A 376 -12.61 27.53 -10.99
CA VAL A 376 -11.32 26.85 -11.17
C VAL A 376 -11.60 25.37 -11.48
N GLU A 377 -10.94 24.84 -12.51
CA GLU A 377 -11.04 23.41 -12.82
C GLU A 377 -10.09 22.64 -11.91
N HIS A 378 -10.53 21.48 -11.45
CA HIS A 378 -9.76 20.57 -10.64
C HIS A 378 -9.67 19.19 -11.30
N GLU A 379 -8.56 18.50 -11.09
CA GLU A 379 -8.38 17.09 -11.45
C GLU A 379 -7.95 16.30 -10.21
N VAL A 380 -8.68 15.23 -9.91
CA VAL A 380 -8.46 14.39 -8.74
C VAL A 380 -8.07 12.99 -9.18
N TRP A 381 -6.97 12.47 -8.63
CA TRP A 381 -6.56 11.08 -8.75
C TRP A 381 -6.43 10.46 -7.37
N PHE A 382 -6.95 9.25 -7.18
CA PHE A 382 -6.93 8.56 -5.88
C PHE A 382 -6.92 7.05 -6.08
N ASP A 383 -6.98 6.27 -5.01
CA ASP A 383 -7.12 4.81 -5.04
C ASP A 383 -8.53 4.39 -4.55
N ASP A 384 -9.07 3.32 -5.14
CA ASP A 384 -10.32 2.70 -4.68
C ASP A 384 -10.22 1.16 -4.67
N ALA A 385 -11.33 0.48 -4.38
CA ALA A 385 -11.35 -0.97 -4.29
C ALA A 385 -10.84 -1.68 -5.57
N ARG A 386 -11.03 -1.07 -6.76
CA ARG A 386 -10.58 -1.66 -8.04
C ARG A 386 -9.06 -1.61 -8.14
N SER A 387 -8.48 -0.43 -7.91
CA SER A 387 -7.04 -0.22 -8.02
C SER A 387 -6.26 -1.00 -6.96
N ILE A 388 -6.80 -1.09 -5.73
CA ILE A 388 -6.22 -1.94 -4.67
C ILE A 388 -6.29 -3.41 -5.03
N GLN A 389 -7.40 -3.90 -5.58
CA GLN A 389 -7.49 -5.29 -6.03
C GLN A 389 -6.48 -5.58 -7.15
N ALA A 390 -6.27 -4.66 -8.09
CA ALA A 390 -5.29 -4.81 -9.15
C ALA A 390 -3.85 -4.88 -8.60
N LYS A 391 -3.52 -4.04 -7.61
CA LYS A 391 -2.24 -4.11 -6.87
C LYS A 391 -2.09 -5.44 -6.12
N PHE A 392 -3.14 -5.94 -5.46
CA PHE A 392 -3.10 -7.25 -4.81
C PHE A 392 -2.95 -8.40 -5.78
N ASP A 393 -3.50 -8.29 -6.98
CA ASP A 393 -3.32 -9.29 -8.02
C ASP A 393 -1.87 -9.29 -8.54
N LEU A 394 -1.22 -8.12 -8.61
CA LEU A 394 0.21 -8.00 -8.91
C LEU A 394 1.09 -8.70 -7.87
N VAL A 395 0.79 -8.53 -6.57
CA VAL A 395 1.48 -9.22 -5.47
C VAL A 395 1.40 -10.74 -5.63
N LYS A 396 0.23 -11.26 -6.01
CA LYS A 396 0.03 -12.70 -6.23
C LYS A 396 0.70 -13.19 -7.51
N GLU A 397 0.61 -12.42 -8.59
CA GLU A 397 1.19 -12.73 -9.89
C GLU A 397 2.69 -12.97 -9.76
N TYR A 398 3.37 -12.06 -9.06
CA TYR A 398 4.81 -12.11 -8.86
C TYR A 398 5.26 -12.85 -7.60
N GLN A 399 4.33 -13.36 -6.79
CA GLN A 399 4.59 -14.07 -5.52
C GLN A 399 5.52 -13.24 -4.60
N LEU A 400 5.22 -11.95 -4.49
CA LEU A 400 5.99 -11.05 -3.63
C LEU A 400 5.82 -11.43 -2.16
N ARG A 401 6.79 -11.03 -1.32
CA ARG A 401 6.68 -11.16 0.14
C ARG A 401 5.39 -10.53 0.67
N GLY A 402 5.05 -9.38 0.12
CA GLY A 402 3.87 -8.63 0.49
C GLY A 402 3.91 -7.18 0.03
N PHE A 403 3.30 -6.32 0.83
CA PHE A 403 3.14 -4.89 0.52
C PHE A 403 3.13 -4.07 1.80
N TYR A 404 3.31 -2.76 1.66
CA TYR A 404 3.22 -1.83 2.77
C TYR A 404 2.47 -0.55 2.38
N TYR A 405 1.97 0.14 3.40
CA TYR A 405 1.20 1.37 3.22
C TYR A 405 1.95 2.62 3.65
N TRP A 406 1.86 3.66 2.83
CA TRP A 406 2.18 5.04 3.20
C TRP A 406 0.90 5.88 3.08
N VAL A 407 0.34 6.45 4.15
CA VAL A 407 0.67 6.29 5.57
C VAL A 407 -0.62 6.05 6.34
N LEU A 408 -0.55 5.40 7.50
CA LEU A 408 -1.72 5.24 8.36
C LEU A 408 -2.29 6.59 8.80
N GLY A 409 -3.60 6.63 9.02
CA GLY A 409 -4.36 7.84 9.36
C GLY A 409 -5.30 8.31 8.24
N SER A 410 -5.07 7.88 7.00
CA SER A 410 -5.98 8.11 5.87
C SER A 410 -7.12 7.08 5.85
N GLU A 411 -8.36 7.55 5.69
CA GLU A 411 -9.53 6.69 5.80
C GLU A 411 -9.84 5.97 4.47
N PHE A 412 -9.64 4.64 4.44
CA PHE A 412 -9.89 3.81 3.26
C PHE A 412 -10.37 2.39 3.63
N PRO A 413 -11.64 2.22 4.03
CA PRO A 413 -12.13 0.97 4.63
C PRO A 413 -12.09 -0.23 3.68
N GLN A 414 -12.30 -0.01 2.39
CA GLN A 414 -12.30 -1.08 1.38
C GLN A 414 -10.93 -1.74 1.27
N ASN A 415 -9.83 -1.01 1.50
CA ASN A 415 -8.49 -1.56 1.47
C ASN A 415 -8.34 -2.72 2.47
N TRP A 416 -8.71 -2.49 3.73
CA TRP A 416 -8.57 -3.46 4.82
C TRP A 416 -9.45 -4.70 4.59
N LEU A 417 -10.69 -4.48 4.15
CA LEU A 417 -11.61 -5.55 3.78
C LEU A 417 -11.06 -6.42 2.64
N LEU A 418 -10.41 -5.80 1.65
CA LEU A 418 -9.79 -6.54 0.56
C LEU A 418 -8.54 -7.31 1.02
N ILE A 419 -7.80 -6.87 2.04
CA ILE A 419 -6.71 -7.67 2.62
C ILE A 419 -7.29 -8.96 3.18
N GLU A 420 -8.35 -8.85 4.00
CA GLU A 420 -9.04 -10.00 4.58
C GLU A 420 -9.51 -10.97 3.48
N ASP A 421 -10.12 -10.45 2.42
CA ASP A 421 -10.64 -11.25 1.32
C ASP A 421 -9.53 -11.96 0.53
N ASN A 422 -8.35 -11.34 0.40
CA ASN A 422 -7.31 -11.80 -0.52
C ASN A 422 -6.19 -12.61 0.13
N PHE A 423 -5.87 -12.39 1.41
CA PHE A 423 -4.64 -12.87 2.01
C PHE A 423 -4.82 -13.48 3.40
N HIS A 424 -3.84 -14.30 3.79
CA HIS A 424 -3.57 -14.59 5.19
C HIS A 424 -2.39 -13.71 5.65
N VAL A 425 -2.65 -12.74 6.52
CA VAL A 425 -1.59 -11.87 7.04
C VAL A 425 -0.74 -12.64 8.05
N ASN A 426 0.57 -12.65 7.85
CA ASN A 426 1.49 -13.28 8.78
C ASN A 426 1.60 -12.46 10.07
N LYS A 427 1.69 -13.16 11.21
CA LYS A 427 2.08 -12.57 12.50
C LYS A 427 3.45 -13.13 12.86
N ARG A 428 4.37 -12.26 13.29
CA ARG A 428 5.82 -12.56 13.41
C ARG A 428 6.37 -12.33 14.83
N ILE A 429 5.48 -12.04 15.79
CA ILE A 429 5.78 -11.97 17.23
C ILE A 429 5.58 -13.35 17.87
#